data_AF-A0A150UUV3-F1
#
_entry.id   AF-A0A150UUV3-F1
#
_cell.length_a   1.000
_cell.length_b   1.000
_cell.length_c   1.000
_cell.angle_alpha   90.00
_cell.angle_beta   90.00
_cell.angle_gamma   90.00
#
_symmetry.space_group_name_H-M   'P 1'
#
loop_
_entity.id
_entity.type
_entity.pdbx_description
1 polymer ?
#
loop_
_entity_poly.entity_id
_entity_poly.type
_entity_poly.pdbx_seq_one_letter_code
_entity_poly.pdbx_strand_id
1 'polypeptide(L)' 'MEIFPLFAAAMIAGNMAKLPPQDLNATAFSFIGARIVYIALYTTVSNDVIALTRTGAYAWSIGIPLISLWHAGQKIAASI' A
#
# COMPACT_ATOMS: atom_id res chain seq x y z
N MET A 1 2.18 -10.78 -7.88
CA MET A 1 3.14 -9.66 -7.86
C MET A 1 2.54 -8.36 -8.41
N GLU A 2 1.21 -8.30 -8.65
CA GLU A 2 0.57 -7.22 -9.41
C GLU A 2 0.50 -5.86 -8.69
N ILE A 3 0.57 -5.84 -7.35
CA ILE A 3 0.45 -4.60 -6.55
C ILE A 3 1.79 -3.88 -6.39
N PHE A 4 2.92 -4.57 -6.57
CA PHE A 4 4.24 -3.98 -6.36
C PHE A 4 4.52 -2.78 -7.29
N PRO A 5 4.19 -2.81 -8.59
CA PRO A 5 4.32 -1.64 -9.45
C PRO A 5 3.50 -0.43 -8.96
N LEU A 6 2.29 -0.65 -8.43
CA LEU A 6 1.44 0.42 -7.89
C LEU A 6 2.09 1.05 -6.65
N PHE A 7 2.66 0.24 -5.77
CA PHE A 7 3.44 0.73 -4.62
C PHE A 7 4.68 1.52 -5.06
N ALA A 8 5.45 1.00 -6.00
CA ALA A 8 6.63 1.70 -6.53
C ALA A 8 6.25 3.07 -7.13
N ALA A 9 5.16 3.11 -7.91
CA ALA A 9 4.64 4.37 -8.45
C ALA A 9 4.24 5.36 -7.35
N ALA A 10 3.58 4.89 -6.28
CA ALA A 10 3.23 5.72 -5.13
C ALA A 10 4.46 6.32 -4.43
N MET A 11 5.52 5.52 -4.25
CA MET A 11 6.77 5.97 -3.63
C MET A 11 7.50 7.00 -4.49
N ILE A 12 7.54 6.80 -5.81
CA ILE A 12 8.15 7.74 -6.76
C ILE A 12 7.35 9.05 -6.77
N ALA A 13 6.03 8.97 -6.94
CA ALA A 13 5.14 10.14 -6.95
C ALA A 13 5.23 10.92 -5.64
N GLY A 14 5.25 10.24 -4.49
CA GLY A 14 5.41 10.86 -3.19
C GLY A 14 6.76 11.57 -3.01
N ASN A 15 7.85 10.98 -3.50
CA ASN A 15 9.17 11.64 -3.52
C ASN A 15 9.17 12.87 -4.43
N MET A 16 8.59 12.79 -5.63
CA MET A 16 8.48 13.92 -6.56
C MET A 16 7.62 15.06 -5.99
N ALA A 17 6.52 14.70 -5.30
CA ALA A 17 5.68 15.64 -4.56
C ALA A 17 6.36 16.20 -3.29
N LYS A 18 7.58 15.73 -2.96
CA LYS A 18 8.33 16.08 -1.74
C LYS A 18 7.54 15.80 -0.46
N LEU A 19 6.74 14.72 -0.42
CA LEU A 19 6.06 14.31 0.81
C LEU A 19 7.10 14.13 1.95
N PRO A 20 6.71 14.42 3.21
CA PRO A 20 7.57 14.18 4.36
C PRO A 20 8.13 12.73 4.34
N PRO A 21 9.42 12.53 4.64
CA PRO A 21 10.00 11.18 4.71
C PRO A 21 9.24 10.26 5.67
N GLN A 22 8.67 10.82 6.74
CA GLN A 22 7.86 10.10 7.71
C GLN A 22 6.61 9.47 7.07
N ASP A 23 5.93 10.19 6.17
CA ASP A 23 4.73 9.70 5.48
C ASP A 23 5.08 8.58 4.48
N LEU A 24 6.19 8.74 3.77
CA LEU A 24 6.70 7.72 2.84
C LEU A 24 7.14 6.46 3.58
N ASN A 25 7.81 6.62 4.72
CA ASN A 25 8.23 5.50 5.57
C ASN A 25 7.03 4.78 6.19
N ALA A 26 6.03 5.52 6.67
CA ALA A 26 4.78 4.94 7.19
C ALA A 26 4.03 4.15 6.11
N THR A 27 3.99 4.68 4.88
CA THR A 27 3.40 4.01 3.71
C THR A 27 4.15 2.71 3.39
N ALA A 28 5.48 2.77 3.31
CA ALA A 28 6.32 1.60 3.05
C ALA A 28 6.16 0.52 4.13
N PHE A 29 6.21 0.92 5.40
CA PHE A 29 6.02 0.02 6.54
C PHE A 29 4.64 -0.65 6.49
N SER A 30 3.58 0.13 6.27
CA SER A 30 2.22 -0.38 6.19
C SER A 30 2.05 -1.34 5.02
N PHE A 31 2.60 -1.00 3.85
CA PHE A 31 2.52 -1.86 2.66
C PHE A 31 3.22 -3.19 2.89
N ILE A 32 4.47 -3.16 3.36
CA ILE A 32 5.24 -4.37 3.65
C ILE A 32 4.54 -5.21 4.72
N GLY A 33 4.04 -4.59 5.79
CA GLY A 33 3.26 -5.26 6.83
C GLY A 33 2.02 -5.96 6.25
N ALA A 34 1.24 -5.28 5.41
CA ALA A 34 0.09 -5.87 4.73
C ALA A 34 0.48 -7.03 3.79
N ARG A 35 1.65 -6.95 3.13
CA ARG A 35 2.18 -8.05 2.31
C ARG A 35 2.55 -9.26 3.16
N ILE A 36 3.19 -9.06 4.31
CA ILE A 36 3.53 -10.15 5.24
C ILE A 36 2.26 -10.83 5.74
N VAL A 37 1.24 -10.06 6.16
CA VAL A 37 -0.06 -10.59 6.58
C VAL A 37 -0.73 -11.38 5.46
N TYR A 38 -0.77 -10.83 4.24
CA TYR A 38 -1.33 -11.53 3.08
C TYR A 38 -0.61 -12.86 2.79
N ILE A 39 0.72 -12.88 2.85
CA ILE A 39 1.52 -14.11 2.62
C ILE A 39 1.27 -15.14 3.73
N ALA A 40 1.19 -14.71 4.99
CA ALA A 40 0.87 -15.58 6.11
C ALA A 40 -0.52 -16.22 5.93
N LEU A 41 -1.54 -15.43 5.60
CA LEU A 41 -2.90 -15.92 5.32
C LEU A 41 -2.96 -16.84 4.09
N TYR A 42 -2.10 -16.61 3.10
CA TYR A 42 -2.02 -17.43 1.89
C TYR A 42 -1.41 -18.81 2.16
N THR A 43 -0.48 -18.93 3.11
CA THR A 43 0.26 -20.16 3.41
C THR A 43 -0.43 -21.07 4.45
N THR A 44 -1.38 -20.55 5.21
CA THR A 44 -2.18 -21.32 6.19
C THR A 44 -3.28 -22.16 5.53
N VAL A 45 -3.66 -23.29 6.17
CA VAL A 45 -4.72 -24.21 5.71
C VAL A 45 -6.05 -23.48 5.53
N SER A 46 -6.68 -23.65 4.37
CA SER A 46 -7.85 -22.90 3.91
C SER A 46 -9.15 -23.33 4.61
N ASN A 47 -9.73 -22.42 5.38
CA ASN A 47 -11.15 -22.38 5.77
C ASN A 47 -11.77 -21.14 5.09
N ASP A 48 -13.07 -21.16 4.77
CA ASP A 48 -13.78 -20.05 4.11
C ASP A 48 -13.53 -18.66 4.74
N VAL A 49 -13.38 -18.58 6.06
CA VAL A 49 -13.06 -17.37 6.82
C VAL A 49 -11.65 -16.84 6.50
N ILE A 50 -10.66 -17.73 6.37
CA ILE A 50 -9.30 -17.36 5.99
C ILE A 50 -9.26 -16.89 4.54
N ALA A 51 -10.07 -17.50 3.66
CA ALA A 51 -10.21 -17.07 2.28
C ALA A 51 -10.77 -15.64 2.17
N LEU A 52 -11.80 -15.29 2.97
CA LEU A 52 -12.32 -13.93 3.06
C LEU A 52 -11.29 -12.94 3.63
N THR A 53 -10.58 -13.34 4.68
CA THR A 53 -9.56 -12.50 5.33
C THR A 53 -8.40 -12.20 4.37
N ARG A 54 -8.00 -13.17 3.54
CA ARG A 54 -7.01 -12.96 2.48
C ARG A 54 -7.47 -11.90 1.47
N THR A 55 -8.73 -11.93 1.05
CA THR A 55 -9.30 -10.91 0.15
C THR A 55 -9.28 -9.53 0.82
N GLY A 56 -9.60 -9.45 2.11
CA GLY A 56 -9.48 -8.22 2.91
C GLY A 56 -8.03 -7.70 2.97
N ALA A 57 -7.06 -8.57 3.27
CA ALA A 57 -5.65 -8.22 3.32
C ALA A 57 -5.11 -7.77 1.95
N TYR A 58 -5.63 -8.36 0.87
CA TYR A 58 -5.32 -7.95 -0.50
C TYR A 58 -5.86 -6.55 -0.80
N ALA A 59 -7.14 -6.30 -0.52
CA ALA A 59 -7.76 -4.98 -0.71
C ALA A 59 -7.06 -3.90 0.14
N TRP A 60 -6.72 -4.21 1.39
CA TRP A 60 -5.97 -3.30 2.25
C TRP A 60 -4.58 -2.98 1.67
N SER A 61 -3.87 -3.98 1.14
CA SER A 61 -2.57 -3.80 0.48
C SER A 61 -2.64 -2.84 -0.72
N ILE A 62 -3.77 -2.79 -1.43
CA ILE A 62 -4.02 -1.88 -2.56
C ILE A 62 -4.37 -0.47 -2.06
N GLY A 63 -5.14 -0.36 -0.98
CA GLY A 63 -5.54 0.93 -0.42
C GLY A 63 -4.35 1.80 -0.01
N ILE A 64 -3.29 1.20 0.54
CA ILE A 64 -2.10 1.92 1.01
C ILE A 64 -1.44 2.77 -0.09
N PRO A 65 -1.00 2.21 -1.24
CA PRO A 65 -0.40 3.01 -2.30
C PRO A 65 -1.40 3.97 -2.97
N LEU A 66 -2.70 3.64 -3.05
CA LEU A 66 -3.71 4.56 -3.56
C LEU A 66 -3.85 5.82 -2.70
N ILE A 67 -3.87 5.67 -1.37
CA ILE A 67 -3.92 6.80 -0.44
C ILE A 67 -2.63 7.64 -0.55
N SER A 68 -1.47 7.00 -0.66
CA SER A 68 -0.20 7.72 -0.85
C SER A 68 -0.17 8.50 -2.17
N LEU A 69 -0.71 7.94 -3.26
CA LEU A 69 -0.84 8.64 -4.54
C LEU A 69 -1.79 9.84 -4.42
N TRP A 70 -2.90 9.67 -3.70
CA TRP A 70 -3.84 10.75 -3.43
C TRP A 70 -3.17 11.91 -2.66
N HIS A 71 -2.45 11.61 -1.59
CA HIS A 71 -1.70 12.64 -0.83
C HIS A 71 -0.63 13.33 -1.68
N ALA A 72 0.09 12.58 -2.53
CA ALA A 72 1.05 13.15 -3.47
C ALA A 72 0.37 14.11 -4.44
N GLY A 73 -0.78 13.73 -5.01
CA GLY A 73 -1.58 14.56 -5.90
C GLY A 73 -2.08 15.85 -5.23
N GLN A 74 -2.60 15.75 -4.00
CA GLN A 74 -3.03 16.93 -3.23
C GLN A 74 -1.88 17.92 -2.99
N LYS A 75 -0.69 17.41 -2.63
CA LYS A 75 0.48 18.25 -2.39
C LYS A 75 0.97 18.95 -3.67
N ILE A 76 0.96 18.25 -4.79
CA ILE A 76 1.31 18.85 -6.10
C ILE A 76 0.30 19.92 -6.48
N ALA A 77 -1.00 19.63 -6.36
CA ALA A 77 -2.06 20.58 -6.70
C ALA A 77 -2.03 21.85 -5.85
N ALA A 78 -1.66 21.73 -4.57
CA ALA A 78 -1.49 22.88 -3.68
C ALA A 78 -0.23 23.71 -3.95
N SER A 79 0.67 23.23 -4.82
CA SER A 79 1.95 23.88 -5.15
C SER A 79 1.93 24.65 -6.48
N ILE A 80 0.80 24.65 -7.19
CA ILE A 80 0.55 25.37 -8.45
C ILE A 80 -0.40 26.54 -8.16
#